data_AF-A0A914N075-F1
#
_entry.id   AF-A0A914N075-F1
#
_cell.length_a   1.000
_cell.length_b   1.000
_cell.length_c   1.000
_cell.angle_alpha   90.00
_cell.angle_beta   90.00
_cell.angle_gamma   90.00
#
_symmetry.space_group_name_H-M   'P 1'
#
loop_
_entity.id
_entity.type
_entity.pdbx_description
1 polymer ?
#
loop_
_entity_poly.entity_id
_entity_poly.type
_entity_poly.pdbx_seq_one_letter_code
_entity_poly.pdbx_strand_id
1 'polypeptide(L)' 'QRTVVEHNFLAASRLYSNISFDGLGQLLGVSSKKAEKIASQMISSDKVHGKINQLDSTVSFERSWVPEIVH' A
#
# COMPACT_ATOMS: atom_id res chain seq x y z
N GLN A 1 5.76 -17.18 -0.17
CA GLN A 1 5.99 -16.08 0.81
C GLN A 1 5.59 -14.69 0.31
N ARG A 2 5.53 -14.42 -1.01
CA ARG A 2 5.08 -13.11 -1.56
C ARG A 2 3.64 -12.72 -1.15
N THR A 3 2.78 -13.72 -0.95
CA THR A 3 1.37 -13.57 -0.58
C THR A 3 1.12 -12.86 0.76
N VAL A 4 1.97 -13.05 1.78
CA VAL A 4 1.75 -12.44 3.11
C VAL A 4 1.99 -10.93 3.06
N VAL A 5 3.03 -10.49 2.33
CA VAL A 5 3.32 -9.07 2.14
C VAL A 5 2.18 -8.39 1.38
N GLU A 6 1.68 -9.01 0.30
CA GLU A 6 0.56 -8.47 -0.46
C GLU A 6 -0.73 -8.44 0.37
N HIS A 7 -1.00 -9.50 1.13
CA HIS A 7 -2.16 -9.57 2.03
C HIS A 7 -2.11 -8.49 3.11
N ASN A 8 -0.97 -8.32 3.78
CA ASN A 8 -0.79 -7.30 4.80
C ASN A 8 -0.89 -5.89 4.20
N PHE A 9 -0.41 -5.70 2.96
CA PHE A 9 -0.54 -4.42 2.27
C PHE A 9 -2.01 -4.10 1.95
N LEU A 10 -2.78 -5.07 1.45
CA LEU A 10 -4.22 -4.92 1.22
C LEU A 10 -5.01 -4.68 2.53
N ALA A 11 -4.58 -5.30 3.64
CA ALA A 11 -5.16 -5.02 4.95
C ALA A 11 -4.86 -3.58 5.39
N ALA A 12 -3.61 -3.12 5.22
CA ALA A 12 -3.21 -1.76 5.54
C ALA A 12 -4.00 -0.73 4.73
N SER A 13 -4.24 -0.96 3.43
CA SER A 13 -5.00 -0.04 2.58
C SER A 13 -6.48 0.09 2.95
N ARG A 14 -7.04 -0.92 3.64
CA ARG A 14 -8.42 -0.90 4.15
C ARG A 14 -8.50 -0.22 5.52
N LEU A 15 -7.49 -0.41 6.36
CA LEU A 15 -7.47 0.11 7.73
C LEU A 15 -7.06 1.59 7.77
N TYR A 16 -6.07 1.98 6.97
CA TYR A 16 -5.47 3.31 7.01
C TYR A 16 -5.84 4.11 5.76
N SER A 17 -6.11 5.40 5.93
CA SER A 17 -6.20 6.35 4.80
C SER A 17 -4.83 6.86 4.38
N ASN A 18 -3.89 6.96 5.32
CA ASN A 18 -2.50 7.37 5.12
C ASN A 18 -1.60 6.65 6.14
N ILE A 19 -0.41 6.23 5.74
CA ILE A 19 0.57 5.58 6.61
C ILE A 19 2.00 5.94 6.17
N SER A 20 2.91 6.12 7.12
CA SER A 20 4.34 6.31 6.82
C SER A 20 4.98 5.02 6.31
N PHE A 21 6.08 5.12 5.56
CA PHE A 21 6.83 3.94 5.12
C PHE A 21 7.41 3.13 6.28
N ASP A 22 7.77 3.79 7.38
CA ASP A 22 8.21 3.10 8.60
C ASP A 22 7.07 2.29 9.23
N GLY A 23 5.88 2.88 9.38
CA GLY A 23 4.71 2.19 9.92
C GLY A 23 4.28 1.02 9.02
N LEU A 24 4.27 1.25 7.72
CA LEU A 24 3.99 0.21 6.74
C LEU A 24 5.06 -0.89 6.78
N GLY A 25 6.34 -0.54 6.90
CA GLY A 25 7.44 -1.49 7.02
C GLY A 25 7.28 -2.43 8.22
N GLN A 26 6.85 -1.91 9.37
CA GLN A 26 6.57 -2.71 10.55
C GLN A 26 5.44 -3.74 10.30
N LEU A 27 4.35 -3.32 9.66
CA LEU A 27 3.22 -4.22 9.31
C LEU A 27 3.62 -5.31 8.32
N LEU A 28 4.54 -5.00 7.41
CA LEU A 28 5.02 -5.93 6.38
C LEU A 28 6.23 -6.76 6.85
N GLY A 29 6.83 -6.43 8.00
CA GLY A 29 8.07 -7.05 8.48
C GLY A 29 9.30 -6.74 7.61
N VAL A 30 9.38 -5.53 7.05
CA VAL A 30 10.47 -5.08 6.16
C VAL A 30 10.95 -3.68 6.51
N SER A 31 12.09 -3.27 5.95
CA SER A 31 12.56 -1.88 6.09
C SER A 31 11.66 -0.89 5.35
N SER A 32 11.62 0.35 5.83
CA SER A 32 10.88 1.46 5.21
C SER A 32 11.17 1.64 3.71
N LYS A 33 12.47 1.61 3.33
CA LYS A 33 12.88 1.64 1.92
C LYS A 33 12.33 0.48 1.08
N LYS A 34 12.14 -0.69 1.68
CA LYS A 34 11.52 -1.85 1.01
C LYS A 34 10.00 -1.73 0.98
N ALA A 35 9.39 -1.17 2.03
CA ALA A 35 7.97 -0.87 2.07
C ALA A 35 7.56 0.11 0.96
N GLU A 36 8.35 1.16 0.73
CA GLU A 36 8.14 2.10 -0.39
C GLU A 36 8.13 1.38 -1.74
N LYS A 37 9.13 0.52 -2.01
CA LYS A 37 9.19 -0.27 -3.24
C LYS A 37 7.99 -1.20 -3.42
N ILE A 38 7.53 -1.82 -2.32
CA ILE A 38 6.33 -2.66 -2.32
C ILE A 38 5.09 -1.80 -2.61
N ALA A 39 4.97 -0.63 -1.98
CA ALA A 39 3.87 0.30 -2.23
C ALA A 39 3.81 0.71 -3.70
N SER A 40 4.96 1.07 -4.27
CA SER A 40 5.08 1.41 -5.69
C SER A 40 4.60 0.27 -6.58
N GLN A 41 5.02 -0.97 -6.30
CA GLN A 41 4.58 -2.15 -7.05
C GLN A 41 3.09 -2.46 -6.90
N MET A 42 2.53 -2.32 -5.70
CA MET A 42 1.12 -2.60 -5.43
C MET A 42 0.20 -1.60 -6.11
N ILE A 43 0.62 -0.32 -6.15
CA ILE A 43 -0.11 0.74 -6.85
C ILE A 43 0.05 0.61 -8.35
N SER A 44 1.27 0.37 -8.87
CA SER A 44 1.52 0.25 -10.31
C SER A 44 0.95 -1.03 -10.94
N SER A 45 0.49 -1.99 -10.13
CA SER A 45 -0.14 -3.23 -10.59
C SER A 45 -1.66 -3.22 -10.44
N ASP A 46 -2.25 -2.05 -10.13
CA ASP A 46 -3.69 -1.85 -9.91
C ASP A 46 -4.31 -2.74 -8.81
N LYS A 47 -3.47 -3.39 -7.98
CA LYS A 47 -3.93 -4.18 -6.84
C LYS A 47 -4.47 -3.31 -5.71
N VAL A 48 -3.94 -2.09 -5.57
CA VAL A 48 -4.35 -1.08 -4.60
C VAL A 48 -4.30 0.30 -5.25
N HIS A 49 -5.31 1.13 -5.01
CA HIS A 49 -5.31 2.51 -5.44
C HIS A 49 -4.79 3.43 -4.34
N GLY A 50 -3.87 4.32 -4.69
CA GLY A 50 -3.23 5.21 -3.74
C GLY A 50 -2.15 6.09 -4.36
N LYS A 51 -1.59 6.98 -3.53
CA LYS A 51 -0.53 7.92 -3.91
C LYS A 51 0.64 7.83 -2.94
N ILE A 52 1.84 7.84 -3.49
CA ILE A 52 3.09 7.86 -2.74
C ILE A 52 3.55 9.31 -2.65
N ASN A 53 3.84 9.77 -1.44
CA ASN A 53 4.51 11.04 -1.19
C ASN A 53 5.91 10.76 -0.64
N GLN A 54 6.93 10.90 -1.48
CA GLN A 54 8.31 10.63 -1.10
C GLN A 54 8.91 11.70 -0.19
N LEU A 55 8.46 12.95 -0.27
CA LEU A 55 8.95 14.02 0.61
C LEU A 55 8.49 13.80 2.06
N ASP A 56 7.21 13.45 2.22
CA ASP A 56 6.62 13.17 3.54
C ASP A 56 6.83 11.72 3.99
N SER A 57 7.42 10.88 3.14
CA SER A 57 7.64 9.44 3.37
C SER A 57 6.36 8.68 3.74
N THR A 58 5.27 8.95 3.02
CA THR A 58 3.96 8.32 3.27
C THR A 58 3.33 7.74 2.01
N VAL A 59 2.37 6.84 2.23
CA VAL A 59 1.43 6.35 1.22
C VAL A 59 0.00 6.63 1.69
N SER A 60 -0.77 7.28 0.82
CA SER A 60 -2.19 7.53 1.00
C SER A 60 -3.00 6.56 0.14
N PHE A 61 -4.04 5.96 0.71
CA PHE A 61 -4.88 4.97 0.04
C PHE A 61 -6.24 5.56 -0.33
N GLU A 62 -6.72 5.22 -1.53
CA GLU A 62 -8.03 5.63 -2.01
C GLU A 62 -9.09 4.60 -1.56
N ARG A 63 -9.92 4.96 -0.58
CA ARG A 63 -10.96 4.07 -0.03
C ARG A 63 -12.15 3.81 -0.96
N SER A 64 -12.34 4.64 -1.98
CA SER A 64 -13.52 4.62 -2.86
C SER A 64 -13.32 3.81 -4.14
N TRP A 65 -12.21 3.10 -4.32
CA TRP A 65 -12.07 2.20 -5.46
C TRP A 65 -12.94 0.95 -5.23
N VAL A 66 -14.19 1.06 -5.67
CA VAL A 66 -15.02 -0.09 -6.03
C VAL A 66 -14.71 -0.32 -7.51
N PRO A 67 -14.17 -1.48 -7.91
CA PRO A 67 -14.07 -1.77 -9.34
C PRO A 67 -15.50 -1.69 -9.88
N GLU A 68 -15.77 -0.74 -10.78
CA GLU A 68 -17.01 -0.75 -11.56
C GLU A 68 -17.12 -2.16 -12.13
N ILE A 69 -18.19 -2.87 -11.74
CA ILE A 69 -18.51 -4.15 -12.34
C ILE A 69 -18.62 -3.88 -13.82
N VAL A 70 -17.69 -4.44 -14.59
CA VAL A 70 -17.74 -4.43 -16.05
C VAL A 70 -19.04 -5.14 -16.41
N HIS A 71 -20.04 -4.36 -16.83
CA HIS A 71 -21.23 -4.88 -17.50
C HIS A 71 -20.85 -5.40 -18.89
#